data_AF-A0A945RW61-F1
#
_entry.id   AF-A0A945RW61-F1
#
_cell.length_a   1.000
_cell.length_b   1.000
_cell.length_c   1.000
_cell.angle_alpha   90.00
_cell.angle_beta   90.00
_cell.angle_gamma   90.00
#
_symmetry.space_group_name_H-M   'P 1'
#
loop_
_entity.id
_entity.type
_entity.pdbx_description
1 polymer ?
#
loop_
_entity_poly.entity_id
_entity_poly.type
_entity_poly.pdbx_seq_one_letter_code
_entity_poly.pdbx_strand_id
1 'polypeptide(L)'
;MGRLRTIVSVVLWVLVARQVVAQGDSSLRLHLLPVLPRDRSGAPIEIEASFGFRGVGVLTGDLVLDFQDGRIQCCRVLTPDVTITAPGTSVMVTLPPIPAPEHSARADVVASLRTADGDIDLGFSQIDLPQPTIRSQVLAVCAAAGDSTSIPAAAVKRLLISRYDPTHKDGIEHRLSCWPLRLTVEDLPTNSLGFCAYDVLVLTSEAVRELGSVHWQSMRAWIRAGGVACIAVPEQLPPRLRERFQDLLGGSSDDGARRAAFQLLASGAVTGPVAGDVGIGHVVLLPPGEELQDLSDDAFRKLACSLWRVTRHQAEGICANGSWREDQLQHGFGVVGAAMFPNQRRRQSSQPRPPHASFGSFEPRCRQTLVQQLLPDKLRIMPLWLVALVLVAVAVHGGEVKPDFTLL
;
A
#
# COMPACT_ATOMS: atom_id res chain seq x y z
N MET A 1 -52.46 1.25 -55.36
CA MET A 1 -52.37 1.64 -53.93
C MET A 1 -51.86 0.53 -52.99
N GLY A 2 -51.95 -0.76 -53.32
CA GLY A 2 -51.48 -1.85 -52.42
C GLY A 2 -49.97 -1.95 -52.21
N ARG A 3 -49.15 -1.74 -53.24
CA ARG A 3 -47.68 -1.92 -53.18
C ARG A 3 -46.94 -0.89 -52.32
N LEU A 4 -47.48 0.33 -52.17
CA LEU A 4 -46.85 1.38 -51.36
C LEU A 4 -47.02 1.10 -49.85
N ARG A 5 -48.15 0.50 -49.43
CA ARG A 5 -48.40 0.10 -48.04
C ARG A 5 -47.49 -1.05 -47.59
N THR A 6 -47.16 -1.97 -48.48
CA THR A 6 -46.27 -3.10 -48.15
C THR A 6 -44.84 -2.65 -47.93
N ILE A 7 -44.33 -1.71 -48.75
CA ILE A 7 -42.96 -1.20 -48.62
C ILE A 7 -42.80 -0.38 -47.33
N VAL A 8 -43.78 0.48 -47.00
CA VAL A 8 -43.74 1.26 -45.76
C VAL A 8 -43.79 0.35 -44.53
N SER A 9 -44.58 -0.73 -44.56
CA SER A 9 -44.66 -1.68 -43.44
C SER A 9 -43.37 -2.46 -43.25
N VAL A 10 -42.70 -2.88 -44.33
CA VAL A 10 -41.41 -3.59 -44.25
C VAL A 10 -40.30 -2.66 -43.74
N VAL A 11 -40.25 -1.40 -44.19
CA VAL A 11 -39.26 -0.42 -43.70
C VAL A 11 -39.50 -0.09 -42.22
N LEU A 12 -40.77 0.02 -41.80
CA LEU A 12 -41.12 0.25 -40.39
C LEU A 12 -40.75 -0.96 -39.52
N TRP A 13 -40.96 -2.19 -39.99
CA TRP A 13 -40.53 -3.41 -39.30
C TRP A 13 -39.02 -3.56 -39.24
N VAL A 14 -38.27 -3.16 -40.27
CA VAL A 14 -36.80 -3.16 -40.25
C VAL A 14 -36.25 -2.07 -39.31
N LEU A 15 -36.91 -0.91 -39.20
CA LEU A 15 -36.54 0.14 -38.25
C LEU A 15 -36.90 -0.20 -36.81
N VAL A 16 -38.06 -0.82 -36.56
CA VAL A 16 -38.44 -1.31 -35.22
C VAL A 16 -37.58 -2.51 -34.83
N ALA A 17 -37.28 -3.43 -35.74
CA ALA A 17 -36.35 -4.53 -35.47
C ALA A 17 -34.92 -4.02 -35.21
N ARG A 18 -34.48 -2.94 -35.87
CA ARG A 18 -33.19 -2.29 -35.55
C ARG A 18 -33.19 -1.59 -34.20
N GLN A 19 -34.31 -1.05 -33.74
CA GLN A 19 -34.42 -0.47 -32.39
C GLN A 19 -34.57 -1.53 -31.29
N VAL A 20 -35.14 -2.70 -31.59
CA VAL A 20 -35.30 -3.80 -30.63
C VAL A 20 -34.03 -4.64 -30.49
N VAL A 21 -33.14 -4.66 -31.48
CA VAL A 21 -31.83 -5.36 -31.39
C VAL A 21 -30.77 -4.56 -30.62
N ALA A 22 -31.03 -3.30 -30.24
CA ALA A 22 -30.15 -2.49 -29.39
C ALA A 22 -30.47 -2.58 -27.88
N GLN A 23 -31.27 -3.55 -27.45
CA GLN A 23 -31.35 -3.99 -26.05
C GLN A 23 -30.89 -5.45 -25.92
N GLY A 24 -29.77 -5.78 -26.57
CA GLY A 24 -29.00 -6.93 -26.13
C GLY A 24 -28.54 -6.66 -24.71
N ASP A 25 -28.98 -7.52 -23.78
CA ASP A 25 -28.55 -7.68 -22.40
C ASP A 25 -27.03 -7.98 -22.33
N SER A 26 -26.26 -7.03 -22.80
CA SER A 26 -24.82 -6.90 -22.67
C SER A 26 -24.55 -6.32 -21.29
N SER A 27 -25.05 -7.01 -20.26
CA SER A 27 -24.86 -6.62 -18.87
C SER A 27 -23.38 -6.81 -18.51
N LEU A 28 -22.56 -5.85 -18.92
CA LEU A 28 -21.22 -5.67 -18.42
C LEU A 28 -21.34 -5.36 -16.94
N ARG A 29 -20.92 -6.30 -16.10
CA ARG A 29 -20.93 -6.13 -14.64
C ARG A 29 -19.51 -6.05 -14.13
N LEU A 30 -19.33 -5.20 -13.13
CA LEU A 30 -18.07 -5.10 -12.40
C LEU A 30 -18.21 -5.76 -11.03
N HIS A 31 -17.24 -6.59 -10.69
CA HIS A 31 -17.01 -7.07 -9.34
C HIS A 31 -15.68 -6.52 -8.85
N LEU A 32 -15.72 -5.80 -7.73
CA LEU A 32 -14.53 -5.31 -7.06
C LEU A 32 -14.18 -6.26 -5.92
N LEU A 33 -12.98 -6.81 -5.96
CA LEU A 33 -12.47 -7.70 -4.92
C LEU A 33 -11.24 -7.03 -4.30
N PRO A 34 -11.24 -6.73 -2.99
CA PRO A 34 -10.03 -6.28 -2.32
C PRO A 34 -9.00 -7.41 -2.34
N VAL A 35 -7.76 -7.08 -2.70
CA VAL A 35 -6.66 -8.06 -2.76
C VAL A 35 -6.23 -8.46 -1.37
N LEU A 36 -6.32 -7.53 -0.42
CA LEU A 36 -6.02 -7.76 0.98
C LEU A 36 -7.32 -7.84 1.80
N PRO A 37 -7.43 -8.80 2.73
CA PRO A 37 -8.62 -8.93 3.56
C PRO A 37 -8.78 -7.78 4.56
N ARG A 38 -7.71 -7.04 4.86
CA ARG A 38 -7.70 -5.85 5.72
C ARG A 38 -6.58 -4.90 5.31
N ASP A 39 -6.94 -3.65 5.07
CA ASP A 39 -5.98 -2.64 4.65
C ASP A 39 -5.32 -1.91 5.82
N ARG A 40 -4.09 -1.50 5.57
CA ARG A 40 -3.33 -0.57 6.39
C ARG A 40 -3.98 0.81 6.33
N SER A 41 -4.13 1.46 7.48
CA SER A 41 -4.70 2.81 7.54
C SER A 41 -3.84 3.78 6.72
N GLY A 42 -4.45 4.48 5.76
CA GLY A 42 -3.77 5.47 4.91
C GLY A 42 -2.86 4.88 3.84
N ALA A 43 -2.94 3.57 3.55
CA ALA A 43 -2.23 2.95 2.44
C ALA A 43 -3.04 3.03 1.13
N PRO A 44 -2.37 2.97 -0.04
CA PRO A 44 -3.05 2.61 -1.28
C PRO A 44 -3.76 1.28 -1.14
N ILE A 45 -4.92 1.14 -1.78
CA ILE A 45 -5.76 -0.07 -1.70
C ILE A 45 -5.67 -0.79 -3.05
N GLU A 46 -5.18 -2.02 -3.05
CA GLU A 46 -5.15 -2.87 -4.24
C GLU A 46 -6.47 -3.62 -4.38
N ILE A 47 -7.12 -3.44 -5.54
CA ILE A 47 -8.36 -4.14 -5.89
C ILE A 47 -8.19 -4.88 -7.21
N GLU A 48 -8.83 -6.04 -7.30
CA GLU A 48 -9.07 -6.72 -8.56
C GLU A 48 -10.44 -6.27 -9.09
N ALA A 49 -10.43 -5.62 -10.25
CA ALA A 49 -11.62 -5.26 -11.01
C ALA A 49 -11.92 -6.37 -12.01
N SER A 50 -12.88 -7.24 -11.69
CA SER A 50 -13.29 -8.36 -12.54
C SER A 50 -14.54 -8.02 -13.35
N PHE A 51 -14.46 -8.17 -14.66
CA PHE A 51 -15.51 -7.79 -15.60
C PHE A 51 -16.25 -9.01 -16.16
N GLY A 52 -17.54 -9.09 -15.82
CA GLY A 52 -18.46 -10.02 -16.45
C GLY A 52 -18.99 -9.42 -17.75
N PHE A 53 -18.32 -9.65 -18.89
CA PHE A 53 -18.77 -9.18 -20.19
C PHE A 53 -19.37 -10.32 -21.02
N ARG A 54 -20.61 -10.15 -21.51
CA ARG A 54 -21.30 -11.11 -22.39
C ARG A 54 -21.50 -10.61 -23.83
N GLY A 55 -20.92 -9.46 -24.18
CA GLY A 55 -21.03 -8.89 -25.51
C GLY A 55 -20.01 -9.47 -26.49
N VAL A 56 -20.14 -9.08 -27.76
CA VAL A 56 -19.19 -9.39 -28.84
C VAL A 56 -18.45 -8.09 -29.17
N GLY A 57 -17.14 -8.04 -28.94
CA GLY A 57 -16.32 -6.87 -29.23
C GLY A 57 -15.27 -6.59 -28.16
N VAL A 58 -14.51 -5.51 -28.38
CA VAL A 58 -13.55 -4.97 -27.42
C VAL A 58 -14.10 -3.66 -26.90
N LEU A 59 -14.21 -3.52 -25.58
CA LEU A 59 -14.54 -2.24 -24.94
C LEU A 59 -13.25 -1.62 -24.43
N THR A 60 -13.10 -0.31 -24.59
CA THR A 60 -11.94 0.44 -24.09
C THR A 60 -12.39 1.77 -23.55
N GLY A 61 -11.89 2.12 -22.37
CA GLY A 61 -12.19 3.39 -21.73
C GLY A 61 -11.71 3.47 -20.29
N ASP A 62 -11.93 4.61 -19.67
CA ASP A 62 -11.54 4.87 -18.29
C ASP A 62 -12.54 4.20 -17.33
N LEU A 63 -12.06 3.40 -16.37
CA LEU A 63 -12.90 2.95 -15.26
C LEU A 63 -13.05 4.09 -14.25
N VAL A 64 -14.29 4.50 -14.03
CA VAL A 64 -14.67 5.52 -13.06
C VAL A 64 -15.30 4.84 -11.85
N LEU A 65 -14.74 5.08 -10.67
CA LEU A 65 -15.22 4.53 -9.40
C LEU A 65 -15.63 5.67 -8.47
N ASP A 66 -16.92 5.74 -8.17
CA ASP A 66 -17.50 6.71 -7.24
C ASP A 66 -17.79 6.05 -5.90
N PHE A 67 -16.97 6.37 -4.90
CA PHE A 67 -17.11 5.90 -3.54
C PHE A 67 -18.07 6.80 -2.78
N GLN A 68 -19.05 6.21 -2.13
CA GLN A 68 -20.14 6.88 -1.44
C GLN A 68 -20.33 6.28 -0.04
N ASP A 69 -20.75 7.14 0.89
CA ASP A 69 -21.31 6.77 2.18
C ASP A 69 -22.79 7.17 2.19
N GLY A 70 -23.66 6.19 1.91
CA GLY A 70 -25.08 6.41 1.70
C GLY A 70 -25.36 7.33 0.51
N ARG A 71 -25.51 8.65 0.76
CA ARG A 71 -25.77 9.66 -0.29
C ARG A 71 -24.63 10.65 -0.48
N ILE A 72 -23.58 10.56 0.33
CA ILE A 72 -22.47 11.49 0.30
C ILE A 72 -21.37 10.86 -0.56
N GLN A 73 -20.95 11.56 -1.61
CA GLN A 73 -19.80 11.13 -2.40
C GLN A 73 -18.51 11.43 -1.63
N CYS A 74 -17.79 10.37 -1.25
CA CYS A 74 -16.52 10.45 -0.53
C CYS A 74 -15.38 10.77 -1.48
N CYS A 75 -15.27 10.05 -2.60
CA CYS A 75 -14.27 10.31 -3.62
C CYS A 75 -14.63 9.71 -4.98
N ARG A 76 -14.06 10.30 -6.05
CA ARG A 76 -14.09 9.74 -7.41
C ARG A 76 -12.67 9.35 -7.83
N VAL A 77 -12.50 8.11 -8.27
CA VAL A 77 -11.24 7.62 -8.83
C VAL A 77 -11.44 7.37 -10.32
N LEU A 78 -10.47 7.84 -11.11
CA LEU A 78 -10.36 7.54 -12.54
C LEU A 78 -9.12 6.68 -12.71
N THR A 79 -9.30 5.46 -13.22
CA THR A 79 -8.16 4.60 -13.59
C THR A 79 -7.65 4.98 -14.98
N PRO A 80 -6.44 4.54 -15.36
CA PRO A 80 -6.04 4.51 -16.77
C PRO A 80 -7.00 3.64 -17.60
N ASP A 81 -6.95 3.82 -18.93
CA ASP A 81 -7.73 3.04 -19.91
C ASP A 81 -7.66 1.54 -19.63
N VAL A 82 -8.83 0.92 -19.54
CA VAL A 82 -9.01 -0.52 -19.39
C VAL A 82 -9.57 -1.07 -20.70
N THR A 83 -8.93 -2.10 -21.24
CA THR A 83 -9.40 -2.83 -22.42
C THR A 83 -10.04 -4.15 -21.99
N ILE A 84 -11.34 -4.31 -22.24
CA ILE A 84 -12.12 -5.50 -21.93
C ILE A 84 -12.36 -6.26 -23.24
N THR A 85 -11.74 -7.42 -23.39
CA THR A 85 -11.77 -8.22 -24.64
C THR A 85 -12.55 -9.52 -24.51
N ALA A 86 -12.77 -10.00 -23.29
CA ALA A 86 -13.39 -11.30 -23.03
C ALA A 86 -14.15 -11.32 -21.70
N PRO A 87 -15.11 -12.25 -21.53
CA PRO A 87 -15.69 -12.55 -20.22
C PRO A 87 -14.59 -12.94 -19.22
N GLY A 88 -14.65 -12.41 -18.00
CA GLY A 88 -13.67 -12.73 -16.96
C GLY A 88 -12.34 -11.98 -17.11
N THR A 89 -12.30 -10.90 -17.90
CA THR A 89 -11.16 -9.98 -17.86
C THR A 89 -11.05 -9.41 -16.45
N SER A 90 -9.90 -9.58 -15.81
CA SER A 90 -9.59 -8.97 -14.51
C SER A 90 -8.41 -8.04 -14.66
N VAL A 91 -8.48 -6.88 -14.01
CA VAL A 91 -7.39 -5.91 -13.98
C VAL A 91 -7.12 -5.49 -12.54
N MET A 92 -5.84 -5.40 -12.19
CA MET A 92 -5.38 -4.88 -10.91
C MET A 92 -5.40 -3.36 -10.93
N VAL A 93 -6.06 -2.76 -9.95
CA VAL A 93 -6.18 -1.31 -9.80
C VAL A 93 -5.70 -0.90 -8.42
N THR A 94 -4.70 -0.03 -8.38
CA THR A 94 -4.25 0.64 -7.15
C THR A 94 -5.09 1.90 -6.91
N LEU A 95 -5.93 1.88 -5.89
CA LEU A 95 -6.68 3.03 -5.42
C LEU A 95 -5.84 3.89 -4.47
N PRO A 96 -6.05 5.21 -4.45
CA PRO A 96 -5.47 6.05 -3.41
C PRO A 96 -6.05 5.68 -2.02
N PRO A 97 -5.42 6.14 -0.93
CA PRO A 97 -6.03 6.03 0.39
C PRO A 97 -7.41 6.70 0.40
N ILE A 98 -8.45 5.91 0.66
CA ILE A 98 -9.82 6.41 0.74
C ILE A 98 -10.16 6.64 2.22
N PRO A 99 -10.57 7.86 2.63
CA PRO A 99 -11.03 8.06 3.98
C PRO A 99 -12.28 7.21 4.20
N ALA A 100 -12.22 6.28 5.15
CA ALA A 100 -13.38 5.50 5.49
C ALA A 100 -14.46 6.39 6.13
N PRO A 101 -15.74 6.13 5.82
CA PRO A 101 -16.82 6.88 6.43
C PRO A 101 -16.84 6.74 7.95
N GLU A 102 -17.28 7.80 8.65
CA GLU A 102 -17.17 7.93 10.11
C GLU A 102 -17.84 6.78 10.90
N HIS A 103 -18.79 6.09 10.28
CA HIS A 103 -19.63 5.09 10.95
C HIS A 103 -19.60 3.71 10.30
N SER A 104 -18.88 3.54 9.19
CA SER A 104 -18.88 2.30 8.43
C SER A 104 -17.49 1.98 7.90
N ALA A 105 -17.07 0.72 8.08
CA ALA A 105 -15.91 0.16 7.39
C ALA A 105 -16.26 -0.27 5.95
N ARG A 106 -17.41 0.12 5.42
CA ARG A 106 -17.88 -0.23 4.08
C ARG A 106 -18.21 1.03 3.31
N ALA A 107 -17.68 1.11 2.10
CA ALA A 107 -18.07 2.11 1.13
C ALA A 107 -18.87 1.46 0.00
N ASP A 108 -19.89 2.18 -0.43
CA ASP A 108 -20.66 1.89 -1.62
C ASP A 108 -19.89 2.43 -2.83
N VAL A 109 -19.75 1.63 -3.88
CA VAL A 109 -19.02 2.01 -5.09
C VAL A 109 -19.96 1.93 -6.28
N VAL A 110 -20.23 3.07 -6.89
CA VAL A 110 -20.92 3.16 -8.18
C VAL A 110 -19.86 3.23 -9.26
N ALA A 111 -19.91 2.30 -10.21
CA ALA A 111 -18.88 2.17 -11.24
C ALA A 111 -19.44 2.44 -12.63
N SER A 112 -18.67 3.12 -13.46
CA SER A 112 -18.95 3.28 -14.89
C SER A 112 -17.69 3.14 -15.73
N LEU A 113 -17.86 2.67 -16.97
CA LEU A 113 -16.79 2.66 -17.97
C LEU A 113 -17.04 3.80 -18.95
N ARG A 114 -16.17 4.81 -18.95
CA ARG A 114 -16.25 5.94 -19.89
C ARG A 114 -15.58 5.55 -21.20
N THR A 115 -16.37 5.27 -22.22
CA THR A 115 -15.89 4.94 -23.56
C THR A 115 -16.03 6.13 -24.51
N ALA A 116 -15.45 6.04 -25.70
CA ALA A 116 -15.64 7.05 -26.75
C ALA A 116 -17.11 7.20 -27.20
N ASP A 117 -17.89 6.12 -27.09
CA ASP A 117 -19.30 6.06 -27.48
C ASP A 117 -20.27 6.47 -26.35
N GLY A 118 -19.74 6.68 -25.13
CA GLY A 118 -20.49 7.10 -23.95
C GLY A 118 -20.09 6.37 -22.66
N ASP A 119 -20.72 6.78 -21.55
CA ASP A 119 -20.53 6.14 -20.25
C ASP A 119 -21.44 4.89 -20.15
N ILE A 120 -20.83 3.74 -19.84
CA ILE A 120 -21.52 2.47 -19.61
C ILE A 120 -21.63 2.27 -18.10
N ASP A 121 -22.84 2.11 -17.58
CA ASP A 121 -23.08 1.81 -16.16
C ASP A 121 -22.66 0.35 -15.86
N LEU A 122 -21.74 0.18 -14.91
CA LEU A 122 -21.25 -1.14 -14.46
C LEU A 122 -21.96 -1.62 -13.20
N GLY A 123 -22.84 -0.79 -12.65
CA GLY A 123 -23.62 -1.05 -11.47
C GLY A 123 -22.90 -0.69 -10.17
N PHE A 124 -23.31 -1.41 -9.13
CA PHE A 124 -22.99 -1.12 -7.74
C PHE A 124 -22.19 -2.27 -7.13
N SER A 125 -21.15 -1.92 -6.37
CA SER A 125 -20.36 -2.85 -5.57
C SER A 125 -20.15 -2.29 -4.17
N GLN A 126 -19.77 -3.14 -3.22
CA GLN A 126 -19.38 -2.71 -1.88
C GLN A 126 -17.97 -3.19 -1.61
N ILE A 127 -17.17 -2.32 -0.99
CA ILE A 127 -15.82 -2.65 -0.57
C ILE A 127 -15.65 -2.31 0.91
N ASP A 128 -14.96 -3.19 1.62
CA ASP A 128 -14.53 -2.91 2.98
C ASP A 128 -13.33 -1.94 2.93
N LEU A 129 -13.42 -0.81 3.64
CA LEU A 129 -12.37 0.18 3.82
C LEU A 129 -11.80 0.12 5.25
N PRO A 130 -10.52 0.50 5.45
CA PRO A 130 -9.92 0.51 6.78
C PRO A 130 -10.61 1.51 7.72
N GLN A 131 -11.04 1.05 8.90
CA GLN A 131 -11.78 1.86 9.86
C GLN A 131 -11.03 3.13 10.29
N PRO A 132 -11.70 4.29 10.40
CA PRO A 132 -11.02 5.55 10.71
C PRO A 132 -10.67 5.69 12.20
N THR A 133 -11.33 4.94 13.07
CA THR A 133 -11.14 5.00 14.53
C THR A 133 -10.00 4.12 15.05
N ILE A 134 -9.50 3.19 14.23
CA ILE A 134 -8.44 2.26 14.60
C ILE A 134 -7.27 2.44 13.64
N ARG A 135 -6.07 2.67 14.19
CA ARG A 135 -4.86 2.61 13.38
C ARG A 135 -4.54 1.15 13.08
N SER A 136 -4.66 0.76 11.82
CA SER A 136 -4.38 -0.60 11.35
C SER A 136 -3.02 -0.66 10.68
N GLN A 137 -2.19 -1.59 11.15
CA GLN A 137 -0.89 -1.90 10.60
C GLN A 137 -0.84 -3.32 10.04
N VAL A 138 -0.01 -3.53 9.03
CA VAL A 138 0.09 -4.81 8.33
C VAL A 138 1.52 -5.33 8.40
N LEU A 139 1.67 -6.53 8.98
CA LEU A 139 2.89 -7.33 8.95
C LEU A 139 2.73 -8.40 7.85
N ALA A 140 3.34 -8.17 6.70
CA ALA A 140 3.39 -9.15 5.63
C ALA A 140 4.48 -10.18 5.92
N VAL A 141 4.14 -11.47 5.82
CA VAL A 141 5.05 -12.60 6.02
C VAL A 141 5.00 -13.46 4.77
N CYS A 142 6.06 -13.37 3.97
CA CYS A 142 6.20 -14.10 2.72
C CYS A 142 7.05 -15.36 2.93
N ALA A 143 6.49 -16.49 2.53
CA ALA A 143 7.14 -17.79 2.50
C ALA A 143 7.19 -18.33 1.06
N ALA A 144 7.95 -19.40 0.85
CA ALA A 144 8.00 -20.08 -0.44
C ALA A 144 6.64 -20.71 -0.82
N ALA A 145 6.46 -20.94 -2.11
CA ALA A 145 5.26 -21.57 -2.65
C ALA A 145 5.05 -22.96 -2.02
N GLY A 146 3.83 -23.21 -1.52
CA GLY A 146 3.48 -24.48 -0.87
C GLY A 146 3.93 -24.61 0.60
N ASP A 147 4.60 -23.59 1.15
CA ASP A 147 5.07 -23.58 2.55
C ASP A 147 4.62 -22.32 3.30
N SER A 148 3.39 -21.86 3.07
CA SER A 148 2.82 -20.66 3.73
C SER A 148 2.71 -20.78 5.26
N THR A 149 2.94 -21.98 5.81
CA THR A 149 3.00 -22.29 7.23
C THR A 149 4.41 -22.43 7.81
N SER A 150 5.45 -22.29 6.99
CA SER A 150 6.87 -22.43 7.38
C SER A 150 7.20 -21.66 8.65
N ILE A 151 6.72 -20.42 8.76
CA ILE A 151 6.85 -19.61 9.97
C ILE A 151 5.69 -19.92 10.91
N PRO A 152 5.95 -20.46 12.12
CA PRO A 152 4.91 -20.75 13.10
C PRO A 152 4.07 -19.52 13.43
N ALA A 153 2.75 -19.69 13.54
CA ALA A 153 1.85 -18.60 13.92
C ALA A 153 2.22 -17.95 15.26
N ALA A 154 2.83 -18.71 16.18
CA ALA A 154 3.36 -18.18 17.44
C ALA A 154 4.51 -17.19 17.23
N ALA A 155 5.43 -17.46 16.31
CA ALA A 155 6.51 -16.54 15.96
C ALA A 155 5.94 -15.26 15.34
N VAL A 156 5.06 -15.38 14.33
CA VAL A 156 4.41 -14.21 13.71
C VAL A 156 3.69 -13.33 14.74
N LYS A 157 2.92 -13.94 15.66
CA LYS A 157 2.20 -13.21 16.71
C LYS A 157 3.11 -12.41 17.64
N ARG A 158 4.36 -12.82 17.81
CA ARG A 158 5.32 -12.09 18.65
C ARG A 158 5.86 -10.85 17.93
N LEU A 159 5.80 -10.78 16.60
CA LEU A 159 6.23 -9.61 15.84
C LEU A 159 5.15 -8.52 15.79
N LEU A 160 3.91 -8.84 16.10
CA LEU A 160 2.82 -7.86 16.05
C LEU A 160 3.03 -6.78 17.11
N ILE A 161 3.15 -5.52 16.69
CA ILE A 161 3.41 -4.43 17.62
C ILE A 161 2.26 -4.21 18.62
N SER A 162 1.03 -4.51 18.21
CA SER A 162 -0.16 -4.45 19.09
C SER A 162 -0.06 -5.38 20.30
N ARG A 163 0.79 -6.42 20.26
CA ARG A 163 1.07 -7.30 21.42
C ARG A 163 1.74 -6.55 22.57
N TYR A 164 2.53 -5.53 22.24
CA TYR A 164 3.30 -4.76 23.21
C TYR A 164 2.55 -3.52 23.70
N ASP A 165 1.36 -3.27 23.16
CA ASP A 165 0.47 -2.18 23.55
C ASP A 165 -0.13 -2.46 24.93
N PRO A 166 0.04 -1.56 25.92
CA PRO A 166 -0.57 -1.72 27.24
C PRO A 166 -2.09 -1.78 27.17
N THR A 167 -2.72 -1.06 26.23
CA THR A 167 -4.19 -0.99 26.10
C THR A 167 -4.81 -2.30 25.59
N HIS A 168 -4.00 -3.18 25.00
CA HIS A 168 -4.45 -4.49 24.53
C HIS A 168 -4.88 -5.41 25.70
N LYS A 169 -4.38 -5.19 26.92
CA LYS A 169 -4.63 -6.10 28.06
C LYS A 169 -5.96 -5.83 28.78
N ASP A 170 -6.50 -4.61 28.66
CA ASP A 170 -7.59 -4.15 29.52
C ASP A 170 -8.98 -4.17 28.86
N GLY A 171 -9.11 -4.73 27.65
CA GLY A 171 -10.38 -4.78 26.91
C GLY A 171 -10.91 -3.40 26.49
N ILE A 172 -10.06 -2.38 26.53
CA ILE A 172 -10.32 -1.02 26.06
C ILE A 172 -10.24 -1.03 24.52
N GLU A 173 -11.01 -0.16 23.85
CA GLU A 173 -10.93 0.05 22.39
C GLU A 173 -9.47 0.15 21.93
N HIS A 174 -9.07 -0.79 21.08
CA HIS A 174 -7.70 -0.89 20.57
C HIS A 174 -7.39 0.33 19.70
N ARG A 175 -6.51 1.22 20.21
CA ARG A 175 -5.99 2.36 19.44
C ARG A 175 -5.08 1.91 18.29
N LEU A 176 -4.47 0.74 18.43
CA LEU A 176 -3.58 0.12 17.45
C LEU A 176 -4.00 -1.32 17.19
N SER A 177 -4.28 -1.65 15.93
CA SER A 177 -4.43 -3.02 15.47
C SER A 177 -3.29 -3.36 14.52
N CYS A 178 -2.79 -4.59 14.62
CA CYS A 178 -1.73 -5.09 13.75
C CYS A 178 -2.15 -6.46 13.24
N TRP A 179 -2.20 -6.61 11.92
CA TRP A 179 -2.67 -7.82 11.25
C TRP A 179 -1.51 -8.53 10.56
N PRO A 180 -1.29 -9.82 10.83
CA PRO A 180 -0.38 -10.61 10.03
C PRO A 180 -1.07 -11.01 8.72
N LEU A 181 -0.38 -10.78 7.62
CA LEU A 181 -0.77 -11.23 6.29
C LEU A 181 0.25 -12.27 5.83
N ARG A 182 -0.22 -13.48 5.50
CA ARG A 182 0.62 -14.53 4.95
C ARG A 182 0.56 -14.49 3.44
N LEU A 183 1.72 -14.51 2.82
CA LEU A 183 1.90 -14.39 1.38
C LEU A 183 2.80 -15.52 0.88
N THR A 184 2.60 -15.94 -0.37
CA THR A 184 3.65 -16.60 -1.15
C THR A 184 4.40 -15.59 -2.02
N VAL A 185 5.41 -16.03 -2.76
CA VAL A 185 6.17 -15.15 -3.67
C VAL A 185 5.29 -14.64 -4.82
N GLU A 186 4.28 -15.41 -5.24
CA GLU A 186 3.33 -15.03 -6.28
C GLU A 186 2.40 -13.90 -5.86
N ASP A 187 2.10 -13.81 -4.55
CA ASP A 187 1.25 -12.75 -4.00
C ASP A 187 1.99 -11.41 -3.84
N LEU A 188 3.32 -11.41 -3.97
CA LEU A 188 4.11 -10.19 -3.80
C LEU A 188 3.89 -9.21 -4.95
N PRO A 189 3.78 -7.90 -4.67
CA PRO A 189 3.63 -6.90 -5.71
C PRO A 189 4.82 -6.89 -6.68
N THR A 190 4.52 -6.72 -7.97
CA THR A 190 5.54 -6.52 -9.02
C THR A 190 5.95 -5.06 -9.16
N ASN A 191 5.29 -4.13 -8.46
CA ASN A 191 5.60 -2.70 -8.44
C ASN A 191 5.86 -2.22 -6.99
N SER A 192 6.64 -1.16 -6.82
CA SER A 192 7.04 -0.67 -5.50
C SER A 192 5.90 -0.03 -4.70
N LEU A 193 4.86 0.50 -5.36
CA LEU A 193 3.71 1.12 -4.70
C LEU A 193 2.84 0.08 -3.98
N GLY A 194 2.68 -1.11 -4.55
CA GLY A 194 1.91 -2.19 -3.91
C GLY A 194 2.48 -2.61 -2.56
N PHE A 195 3.80 -2.51 -2.36
CA PHE A 195 4.42 -2.78 -1.05
C PHE A 195 4.03 -1.75 0.02
N CYS A 196 3.51 -0.58 -0.34
CA CYS A 196 3.01 0.43 0.61
C CYS A 196 1.74 -0.03 1.35
N ALA A 197 1.12 -1.14 0.93
CA ALA A 197 0.08 -1.81 1.69
C ALA A 197 0.62 -2.47 2.98
N TYR A 198 1.94 -2.65 3.10
CA TYR A 198 2.59 -3.27 4.24
C TYR A 198 3.36 -2.23 5.07
N ASP A 199 3.32 -2.35 6.40
CA ASP A 199 4.21 -1.60 7.27
C ASP A 199 5.57 -2.30 7.42
N VAL A 200 5.53 -3.63 7.53
CA VAL A 200 6.71 -4.48 7.66
C VAL A 200 6.55 -5.70 6.76
N LEU A 201 7.61 -6.03 6.00
CA LEU A 201 7.70 -7.26 5.22
C LEU A 201 8.71 -8.22 5.85
N VAL A 202 8.34 -9.47 6.06
CA VAL A 202 9.21 -10.55 6.49
C VAL A 202 9.34 -11.56 5.36
N LEU A 203 10.57 -11.95 5.00
CA LEU A 203 10.83 -12.98 4.00
C LEU A 203 11.61 -14.14 4.65
N THR A 204 11.13 -15.37 4.49
CA THR A 204 11.90 -16.57 4.82
C THR A 204 13.06 -16.76 3.85
N SER A 205 14.02 -17.59 4.23
CA SER A 205 15.17 -17.86 3.37
C SER A 205 14.76 -18.55 2.06
N GLU A 206 13.73 -19.40 2.08
CA GLU A 206 13.16 -20.03 0.89
C GLU A 206 12.46 -19.01 -0.01
N ALA A 207 11.66 -18.10 0.56
CA ALA A 207 11.02 -17.03 -0.22
C ALA A 207 12.06 -16.15 -0.94
N VAL A 208 13.18 -15.85 -0.27
CA VAL A 208 14.31 -15.11 -0.87
C VAL A 208 14.92 -15.85 -2.05
N ARG A 209 15.01 -17.19 -1.98
CA ARG A 209 15.53 -18.03 -3.07
C ARG A 209 14.62 -18.02 -4.30
N GLU A 210 13.31 -18.04 -4.07
CA GLU A 210 12.28 -18.05 -5.12
C GLU A 210 12.03 -16.65 -5.71
N LEU A 211 12.44 -15.59 -5.03
CA LEU A 211 12.16 -14.23 -5.43
C LEU A 211 12.71 -13.93 -6.85
N GLY A 212 11.80 -13.62 -7.77
CA GLY A 212 12.13 -13.15 -9.12
C GLY A 212 12.88 -11.82 -9.12
N SER A 213 13.52 -11.47 -10.24
CA SER A 213 14.22 -10.19 -10.38
C SER A 213 13.28 -8.98 -10.24
N VAL A 214 12.07 -9.07 -10.79
CA VAL A 214 11.06 -8.01 -10.72
C VAL A 214 10.62 -7.76 -9.28
N HIS A 215 10.22 -8.81 -8.55
CA HIS A 215 9.86 -8.69 -7.13
C HIS A 215 11.02 -8.13 -6.30
N TRP A 216 12.26 -8.61 -6.52
CA TRP A 216 13.43 -8.09 -5.83
C TRP A 216 13.65 -6.59 -6.07
N GLN A 217 13.58 -6.15 -7.33
CA GLN A 217 13.79 -4.75 -7.69
C GLN A 217 12.71 -3.84 -7.10
N SER A 218 11.44 -4.25 -7.18
CA SER A 218 10.31 -3.50 -6.65
C SER A 218 10.35 -3.40 -5.13
N MET A 219 10.64 -4.50 -4.44
CA MET A 219 10.86 -4.53 -3.00
C MET A 219 12.04 -3.62 -2.60
N ARG A 220 13.18 -3.74 -3.27
CA ARG A 220 14.37 -2.90 -3.00
C ARG A 220 14.07 -1.42 -3.17
N ALA A 221 13.33 -1.04 -4.22
CA ALA A 221 12.94 0.34 -4.46
C ALA A 221 12.04 0.86 -3.32
N TRP A 222 11.07 0.05 -2.88
CA TRP A 222 10.21 0.36 -1.74
C TRP A 222 11.00 0.51 -0.42
N ILE A 223 11.91 -0.43 -0.11
CA ILE A 223 12.78 -0.35 1.07
C ILE A 223 13.59 0.96 1.03
N ARG A 224 14.26 1.25 -0.09
CA ARG A 224 15.05 2.48 -0.22
C ARG A 224 14.22 3.75 -0.04
N ALA A 225 12.95 3.71 -0.41
CA ALA A 225 12.00 4.81 -0.25
C ALA A 225 11.40 4.94 1.17
N GLY A 226 11.74 4.05 2.11
CA GLY A 226 11.25 4.12 3.49
C GLY A 226 10.63 2.82 4.02
N GLY A 227 10.48 1.79 3.19
CA GLY A 227 9.96 0.49 3.59
C GLY A 227 10.82 -0.21 4.65
N VAL A 228 10.19 -1.11 5.42
CA VAL A 228 10.88 -1.88 6.47
C VAL A 228 10.77 -3.38 6.20
N ALA A 229 11.91 -4.07 6.19
CA ALA A 229 11.96 -5.49 5.90
C ALA A 229 12.82 -6.30 6.89
N CYS A 230 12.38 -7.51 7.21
CA CYS A 230 13.18 -8.57 7.81
C CYS A 230 13.44 -9.63 6.75
N ILE A 231 14.70 -9.98 6.51
CA ILE A 231 15.08 -10.92 5.45
C ILE A 231 15.95 -12.01 6.06
N ALA A 232 15.45 -13.25 6.06
CA ALA A 232 16.26 -14.40 6.44
C ALA A 232 17.26 -14.73 5.34
N VAL A 233 18.55 -14.80 5.68
CA VAL A 233 19.59 -15.12 4.71
C VAL A 233 19.62 -16.64 4.50
N PRO A 234 19.61 -17.12 3.25
CA PRO A 234 19.73 -18.55 3.01
C PRO A 234 21.11 -19.09 3.41
N GLU A 235 21.14 -20.27 4.05
CA GLU A 235 22.38 -20.94 4.49
C GLU A 235 23.42 -21.04 3.36
N GLN A 236 22.97 -21.50 2.20
CA GLN A 236 23.74 -21.43 0.96
C GLN A 236 23.34 -20.16 0.20
N LEU A 237 24.29 -19.24 0.02
CA LEU A 237 24.10 -17.98 -0.69
C LEU A 237 24.75 -18.03 -2.09
N PRO A 238 24.00 -18.39 -3.16
CA PRO A 238 24.45 -18.33 -4.54
C PRO A 238 25.05 -16.96 -4.92
N PRO A 239 26.02 -16.90 -5.85
CA PRO A 239 26.63 -15.64 -6.29
C PRO A 239 25.61 -14.57 -6.70
N ARG A 240 24.56 -14.96 -7.43
CA ARG A 240 23.48 -14.04 -7.84
C ARG A 240 22.71 -13.44 -6.66
N LEU A 241 22.45 -14.21 -5.61
CA LEU A 241 21.78 -13.69 -4.41
C LEU A 241 22.73 -12.79 -3.62
N ARG A 242 24.02 -13.14 -3.56
CA ARG A 242 25.05 -12.29 -2.95
C ARG A 242 25.13 -10.91 -3.63
N GLU A 243 25.13 -10.87 -4.95
CA GLU A 243 25.09 -9.61 -5.72
C GLU A 243 23.85 -8.80 -5.38
N ARG A 244 22.68 -9.45 -5.31
CA ARG A 244 21.42 -8.81 -4.90
C ARG A 244 21.51 -8.17 -3.51
N PHE A 245 22.02 -8.87 -2.50
CA PHE A 245 22.20 -8.31 -1.16
C PHE A 245 23.21 -7.16 -1.15
N GLN A 246 24.32 -7.28 -1.89
CA GLN A 246 25.29 -6.19 -2.03
C GLN A 246 24.67 -4.95 -2.67
N ASP A 247 23.84 -5.16 -3.69
CA ASP A 247 23.10 -4.12 -4.42
C ASP A 247 22.00 -3.47 -3.55
N LEU A 248 21.32 -4.24 -2.70
CA LEU A 248 20.39 -3.72 -1.69
C LEU A 248 21.11 -2.81 -0.69
N LEU A 249 22.25 -3.25 -0.16
CA LEU A 249 23.00 -2.57 0.91
C LEU A 249 23.91 -1.42 0.42
N GLY A 250 24.10 -1.25 -0.89
CA GLY A 250 24.82 -0.10 -1.46
C GLY A 250 23.94 1.15 -1.61
N GLY A 251 24.53 2.34 -1.78
CA GLY A 251 23.86 3.62 -2.10
C GLY A 251 24.09 4.82 -1.16
N SER A 252 24.94 4.77 -0.13
CA SER A 252 25.16 5.81 0.90
C SER A 252 26.61 5.92 1.41
N SER A 253 26.93 6.97 2.19
CA SER A 253 28.26 7.15 2.79
C SER A 253 28.65 6.08 3.83
N ASP A 254 27.68 5.33 4.35
CA ASP A 254 27.86 4.30 5.40
C ASP A 254 27.84 2.86 4.84
N ASP A 255 27.85 2.72 3.50
CA ASP A 255 27.76 1.43 2.80
C ASP A 255 28.91 0.47 3.10
N GLY A 256 30.07 1.00 3.47
CA GLY A 256 31.26 0.20 3.76
C GLY A 256 31.05 -0.66 5.00
N ALA A 257 30.56 -0.06 6.09
CA ALA A 257 30.28 -0.75 7.34
C ALA A 257 29.14 -1.76 7.19
N ARG A 258 28.10 -1.43 6.41
CA ARG A 258 26.95 -2.31 6.17
C ARG A 258 27.29 -3.51 5.30
N ARG A 259 28.06 -3.29 4.23
CA ARG A 259 28.60 -4.39 3.41
C ARG A 259 29.53 -5.28 4.22
N ALA A 260 30.34 -4.69 5.10
CA ALA A 260 31.18 -5.47 6.02
C ALA A 260 30.32 -6.29 7.01
N ALA A 261 29.29 -5.71 7.61
CA ALA A 261 28.38 -6.42 8.51
C ALA A 261 27.65 -7.57 7.80
N PHE A 262 27.20 -7.36 6.56
CA PHE A 262 26.62 -8.43 5.76
C PHE A 262 27.63 -9.51 5.39
N GLN A 263 28.87 -9.14 5.02
CA GLN A 263 29.92 -10.13 4.75
C GLN A 263 30.25 -10.95 6.00
N LEU A 264 30.27 -10.33 7.17
CA LEU A 264 30.47 -11.00 8.45
C LEU A 264 29.29 -11.90 8.81
N LEU A 265 28.06 -11.48 8.53
CA LEU A 265 26.87 -12.31 8.70
C LEU A 265 26.88 -13.50 7.73
N ALA A 266 27.20 -13.27 6.46
CA ALA A 266 27.29 -14.30 5.44
C ALA A 266 28.46 -15.27 5.64
N SER A 267 29.52 -14.87 6.35
CA SER A 267 30.62 -15.76 6.75
C SER A 267 30.36 -16.50 8.06
N GLY A 268 29.22 -16.25 8.72
CA GLY A 268 28.88 -16.83 10.03
C GLY A 268 29.71 -16.25 11.19
N ALA A 269 30.41 -15.12 10.98
CA ALA A 269 31.22 -14.47 12.00
C ALA A 269 30.41 -13.63 13.01
N VAL A 270 29.14 -13.35 12.70
CA VAL A 270 28.21 -12.64 13.59
C VAL A 270 27.05 -13.55 13.95
N THR A 271 26.73 -13.61 15.24
CA THR A 271 25.59 -14.35 15.76
C THR A 271 24.41 -13.40 16.00
N GLY A 272 23.23 -13.77 15.49
CA GLY A 272 21.98 -13.04 15.65
C GLY A 272 21.70 -11.96 14.59
N PRO A 273 20.51 -11.33 14.66
CA PRO A 273 20.04 -10.41 13.63
C PRO A 273 20.89 -9.14 13.50
N VAL A 274 21.13 -8.71 12.25
CA VAL A 274 21.85 -7.47 11.94
C VAL A 274 20.88 -6.47 11.33
N ALA A 275 20.65 -5.36 12.02
CA ALA A 275 19.80 -4.27 11.56
C ALA A 275 20.62 -3.15 10.92
N GLY A 276 20.06 -2.49 9.91
CA GLY A 276 20.68 -1.34 9.27
C GLY A 276 19.71 -0.59 8.35
N ASP A 277 19.95 0.71 8.18
CA ASP A 277 19.16 1.50 7.26
C ASP A 277 19.59 1.26 5.81
N VAL A 278 18.66 1.38 4.87
CA VAL A 278 18.92 1.26 3.42
C VAL A 278 18.13 2.37 2.72
N GLY A 279 18.83 3.37 2.19
CA GLY A 279 18.19 4.62 1.77
C GLY A 279 17.52 5.30 2.97
N ILE A 280 16.19 5.47 2.91
CA ILE A 280 15.36 6.03 4.00
C ILE A 280 14.69 4.90 4.82
N GLY A 281 14.69 3.67 4.30
CA GLY A 281 14.08 2.52 4.96
C GLY A 281 15.03 1.77 5.86
N HIS A 282 14.56 0.62 6.32
CA HIS A 282 15.22 -0.17 7.34
C HIS A 282 15.18 -1.66 7.01
N VAL A 283 16.29 -2.35 7.17
CA VAL A 283 16.40 -3.79 6.90
C VAL A 283 17.02 -4.47 8.11
N VAL A 284 16.44 -5.59 8.51
CA VAL A 284 17.05 -6.54 9.44
C VAL A 284 17.32 -7.83 8.71
N LEU A 285 18.57 -8.30 8.76
CA LEU A 285 19.00 -9.55 8.18
C LEU A 285 19.13 -10.60 9.28
N LEU A 286 18.47 -11.76 9.12
CA LEU A 286 18.72 -12.90 9.99
C LEU A 286 19.94 -13.68 9.47
N PRO A 287 20.76 -14.26 10.36
CA PRO A 287 21.91 -15.06 9.97
C PRO A 287 21.57 -16.21 9.00
N PRO A 288 22.56 -16.70 8.23
CA PRO A 288 22.35 -17.80 7.30
C PRO A 288 21.80 -19.05 8.01
N GLY A 289 20.64 -19.53 7.57
CA GLY A 289 19.98 -20.72 8.13
C GLY A 289 19.25 -20.50 9.46
N GLU A 290 19.20 -19.27 9.97
CA GLU A 290 18.37 -18.90 11.12
C GLU A 290 17.04 -18.31 10.63
N GLU A 291 15.93 -18.84 11.12
CA GLU A 291 14.58 -18.36 10.85
C GLU A 291 13.97 -17.71 12.10
N LEU A 292 12.81 -17.06 11.95
CA LEU A 292 12.18 -16.33 13.06
C LEU A 292 11.90 -17.18 14.31
N GLN A 293 11.62 -18.48 14.13
CA GLN A 293 11.34 -19.41 15.22
C GLN A 293 12.57 -19.75 16.07
N ASP A 294 13.77 -19.55 15.53
CA ASP A 294 15.03 -19.91 16.19
C ASP A 294 15.51 -18.81 17.16
N LEU A 295 14.91 -17.62 17.06
CA LEU A 295 15.27 -16.46 17.86
C LEU A 295 14.87 -16.62 19.34
N SER A 296 15.81 -16.26 20.22
CA SER A 296 15.54 -16.14 21.65
C SER A 296 14.51 -15.04 21.97
N ASP A 297 13.91 -15.10 23.16
CA ASP A 297 12.90 -14.12 23.58
C ASP A 297 13.37 -12.67 23.63
N ASP A 298 14.64 -12.45 23.97
CA ASP A 298 15.26 -11.13 23.97
C ASP A 298 15.55 -10.66 22.54
N ALA A 299 16.13 -11.54 21.71
CA ALA A 299 16.40 -11.25 20.30
C ALA A 299 15.10 -10.89 19.56
N PHE A 300 14.01 -11.58 19.86
CA PHE A 300 12.71 -11.34 19.28
C PHE A 300 12.15 -9.95 19.62
N ARG A 301 12.26 -9.53 20.88
CA ARG A 301 11.80 -8.19 21.30
C ARG A 301 12.62 -7.10 20.64
N LYS A 302 13.94 -7.28 20.56
CA LYS A 302 14.85 -6.35 19.87
C LYS A 302 14.51 -6.27 18.37
N LEU A 303 14.27 -7.41 17.73
CA LEU A 303 13.83 -7.48 16.34
C LEU A 303 12.52 -6.71 16.13
N ALA A 304 11.50 -6.97 16.95
CA ALA A 304 10.23 -6.26 16.86
C ALA A 304 10.41 -4.74 17.06
N CYS A 305 11.21 -4.31 18.03
CA CYS A 305 11.50 -2.89 18.24
C CYS A 305 12.17 -2.25 17.02
N SER A 306 13.11 -2.96 16.39
CA SER A 306 13.82 -2.51 15.18
C SER A 306 12.86 -2.37 14.00
N LEU A 307 12.07 -3.40 13.72
CA LEU A 307 11.14 -3.43 12.58
C LEU A 307 10.04 -2.37 12.70
N TRP A 308 9.51 -2.15 13.90
CA TRP A 308 8.47 -1.14 14.11
C TRP A 308 9.03 0.26 14.38
N ARG A 309 10.36 0.41 14.39
CA ARG A 309 11.08 1.67 14.65
C ARG A 309 10.50 2.43 15.84
N VAL A 310 10.22 1.69 16.91
CA VAL A 310 9.65 2.27 18.13
C VAL A 310 10.64 3.25 18.74
N THR A 311 10.12 4.22 19.50
CA THR A 311 11.00 5.17 20.19
C THR A 311 11.89 4.44 21.21
N ARG A 312 13.05 5.02 21.52
CA ARG A 312 14.01 4.43 22.47
C ARG A 312 13.35 4.04 23.81
N HIS A 313 12.49 4.89 24.34
CA HIS A 313 11.76 4.61 25.58
C HIS A 313 10.76 3.45 25.47
N GLN A 314 10.06 3.34 24.34
CA GLN A 314 9.21 2.17 24.07
C GLN A 314 10.06 0.91 23.95
N ALA A 315 11.19 0.95 23.26
CA ALA A 315 12.10 -0.19 23.14
C ALA A 315 12.61 -0.66 24.51
N GLU A 316 13.04 0.28 25.37
CA GLU A 316 13.46 -0.02 26.75
C GLU A 316 12.34 -0.70 27.55
N GLY A 317 11.10 -0.20 27.45
CA GLY A 317 9.94 -0.81 28.10
C GLY A 317 9.61 -2.21 27.58
N ILE A 318 9.62 -2.39 26.26
CA ILE A 318 9.34 -3.68 25.60
C ILE A 318 10.41 -4.72 25.99
N CYS A 319 11.68 -4.36 25.91
CA CYS A 319 12.79 -5.26 26.22
C CYS A 319 12.78 -5.64 27.71
N ALA A 320 12.53 -4.69 28.62
CA ALA A 320 12.52 -4.96 30.05
C ALA A 320 11.26 -5.72 30.52
N ASN A 321 10.07 -5.28 30.11
CA ASN A 321 8.80 -5.69 30.71
C ASN A 321 7.84 -6.40 29.73
N GLY A 322 8.18 -6.45 28.44
CA GLY A 322 7.30 -7.03 27.41
C GLY A 322 6.10 -6.16 27.03
N SER A 323 6.09 -4.88 27.41
CA SER A 323 5.13 -3.87 26.95
C SER A 323 5.71 -2.47 27.15
N TRP A 324 5.31 -1.50 26.33
CA TRP A 324 5.64 -0.10 26.61
C TRP A 324 4.71 0.48 27.70
N ARG A 325 5.08 1.62 28.31
CA ARG A 325 4.28 2.24 29.37
C ARG A 325 3.24 3.23 28.81
N GLU A 326 2.06 3.29 29.45
CA GLU A 326 0.93 4.11 29.00
C GLU A 326 1.09 5.61 29.35
N ASP A 327 1.72 5.93 30.49
CA ASP A 327 2.02 7.29 30.95
C ASP A 327 2.86 8.10 29.95
N GLN A 328 3.55 7.41 29.05
CA GLN A 328 4.43 7.98 28.03
C GLN A 328 3.72 8.32 26.71
N LEU A 329 2.46 7.89 26.51
CA LEU A 329 1.70 8.17 25.28
C LEU A 329 1.14 9.60 25.23
N GLN A 330 1.15 10.34 26.34
CA GLN A 330 0.60 11.70 26.40
C GLN A 330 1.39 12.73 25.58
N HIS A 331 2.64 12.43 25.20
CA HIS A 331 3.55 13.42 24.58
C HIS A 331 4.14 13.01 23.22
N GLY A 332 4.00 11.75 22.79
CA GLY A 332 4.78 11.21 21.64
C GLY A 332 4.01 10.99 20.34
N PHE A 333 2.69 10.88 20.41
CA PHE A 333 1.84 10.86 19.22
C PHE A 333 1.04 12.15 19.26
N GLY A 334 1.19 12.99 18.24
CA GLY A 334 0.23 14.06 17.94
C GLY A 334 -1.12 13.46 17.55
N VAL A 335 -1.74 12.69 18.44
CA VAL A 335 -3.14 12.34 18.37
C VAL A 335 -3.87 13.58 18.85
N VAL A 336 -4.23 14.44 17.92
CA VAL A 336 -5.18 15.55 18.16
C VAL A 336 -6.52 15.02 18.72
N GLY A 337 -6.75 13.70 18.75
CA GLY A 337 -7.90 13.05 19.41
C GLY A 337 -7.67 12.38 20.78
N ALA A 338 -6.44 12.12 21.25
CA ALA A 338 -6.26 11.37 22.52
C ALA A 338 -6.39 12.24 23.77
N ALA A 339 -6.29 13.57 23.62
CA ALA A 339 -6.51 14.50 24.72
C ALA A 339 -8.01 14.76 25.01
N MET A 340 -8.95 14.20 24.23
CA MET A 340 -10.38 14.57 24.34
C MET A 340 -11.27 13.57 25.07
N PHE A 341 -10.74 12.44 25.57
CA PHE A 341 -11.51 11.52 26.40
C PHE A 341 -10.87 11.20 27.76
N PRO A 342 -10.48 12.18 28.60
CA PRO A 342 -10.40 11.92 30.02
C PRO A 342 -11.83 11.90 30.58
N ASN A 343 -12.30 10.73 31.03
CA ASN A 343 -13.48 10.58 31.88
C ASN A 343 -14.87 10.88 31.26
N GLN A 344 -15.33 10.11 30.28
CA GLN A 344 -16.77 10.00 29.96
C GLN A 344 -17.54 9.08 30.95
N ARG A 345 -17.21 9.12 32.24
CA ARG A 345 -17.98 8.48 33.31
C ARG A 345 -18.76 9.44 34.20
N ARG A 346 -18.83 10.74 33.90
CA ARG A 346 -19.69 11.66 34.68
C ARG A 346 -20.40 12.71 33.81
N ARG A 347 -21.73 12.60 33.88
CA ARG A 347 -22.77 13.62 33.65
C ARG A 347 -23.24 13.83 32.20
N GLN A 348 -24.41 13.27 31.93
CA GLN A 348 -25.45 13.89 31.13
C GLN A 348 -25.56 15.39 31.47
N SER A 349 -25.31 16.26 30.49
CA SER A 349 -26.08 17.49 30.31
C SER A 349 -25.85 18.04 28.91
N SER A 350 -26.96 18.32 28.24
CA SER A 350 -27.10 19.12 27.02
C SER A 350 -26.08 20.26 26.90
N GLN A 351 -25.05 20.05 26.08
CA GLN A 351 -24.29 21.14 25.46
C GLN A 351 -24.11 20.84 23.97
N PRO A 352 -24.10 21.88 23.11
CA PRO A 352 -23.84 21.71 21.69
C PRO A 352 -22.42 21.19 21.52
N ARG A 353 -22.28 20.07 20.80
CA ARG A 353 -20.97 19.48 20.47
C ARG A 353 -20.13 20.50 19.70
N PRO A 354 -18.86 20.76 20.06
CA PRO A 354 -17.97 21.51 19.20
C PRO A 354 -17.71 20.69 17.92
N PRO A 355 -17.44 21.34 16.77
CA PRO A 355 -17.13 20.64 15.53
C PRO A 355 -15.90 19.75 15.77
N HIS A 356 -16.10 18.45 15.58
CA HIS A 356 -15.09 17.45 15.88
C HIS A 356 -13.84 17.68 15.02
N ALA A 357 -12.68 17.68 15.65
CA ALA A 357 -11.40 17.60 14.96
C ALA A 357 -11.30 16.20 14.33
N SER A 358 -11.76 16.10 13.07
CA SER A 358 -11.37 15.03 12.17
C SER A 358 -9.85 14.89 12.25
N PHE A 359 -9.32 13.65 12.32
CA PHE A 359 -7.91 13.41 11.97
C PHE A 359 -7.65 14.19 10.70
N GLY A 360 -6.80 15.23 10.78
CA GLY A 360 -6.80 16.37 9.85
C GLY A 360 -7.29 15.90 8.51
N SER A 361 -8.58 16.19 8.22
CA SER A 361 -9.25 15.63 7.07
C SER A 361 -8.38 16.04 5.90
N PHE A 362 -7.62 15.09 5.39
CA PHE A 362 -7.14 15.20 4.04
C PHE A 362 -8.43 15.14 3.27
N GLU A 363 -9.06 16.29 3.02
CA GLU A 363 -10.13 16.40 2.04
C GLU A 363 -9.45 15.96 0.75
N PRO A 364 -9.63 14.69 0.33
CA PRO A 364 -9.07 14.29 -0.92
C PRO A 364 -9.96 15.03 -1.89
N ARG A 365 -9.47 16.14 -2.46
CA ARG A 365 -10.08 16.71 -3.66
C ARG A 365 -9.81 15.73 -4.80
N CYS A 366 -10.43 14.55 -4.71
CA CYS A 366 -10.31 13.42 -5.62
C CYS A 366 -11.06 13.77 -6.91
N ARG A 367 -10.39 14.57 -7.73
CA ARG A 367 -10.63 14.74 -9.16
C ARG A 367 -9.32 14.52 -9.94
N GLN A 368 -8.43 13.68 -9.40
CA GLN A 368 -7.02 13.60 -9.83
C GLN A 368 -6.48 12.18 -9.72
N THR A 369 -5.53 11.83 -10.59
CA THR A 369 -4.84 10.53 -10.65
C THR A 369 -3.97 10.29 -9.40
N LEU A 370 -3.66 9.03 -9.07
CA LEU A 370 -2.90 8.64 -7.86
C LEU A 370 -1.56 9.40 -7.73
N VAL A 371 -0.86 9.61 -8.85
CA VAL A 371 0.40 10.38 -8.90
C VAL A 371 0.19 11.84 -8.45
N GLN A 372 -0.92 12.47 -8.83
CA GLN A 372 -1.22 13.85 -8.46
C GLN A 372 -1.56 13.97 -6.96
N GLN A 373 -2.12 12.91 -6.36
CA GLN A 373 -2.45 12.88 -4.94
C GLN A 373 -1.22 12.69 -4.04
N LEU A 374 -0.22 11.93 -4.50
CA LEU A 374 1.03 11.69 -3.77
C LEU A 374 2.01 12.88 -3.79
N LEU A 375 1.80 13.87 -4.67
CA LEU A 375 2.59 15.10 -4.72
C LEU A 375 2.02 16.14 -3.75
N PRO A 376 2.85 16.74 -2.86
CA PRO A 376 2.44 17.88 -2.04
C PRO A 376 1.92 19.01 -2.92
N ASP A 377 0.89 19.75 -2.48
CA ASP A 377 0.26 20.82 -3.26
C ASP A 377 1.27 21.85 -3.84
N LYS A 378 2.40 22.04 -3.16
CA LYS A 378 3.47 22.97 -3.55
C LYS A 378 4.42 22.44 -4.63
N LEU A 379 4.38 21.15 -4.96
CA LEU A 379 5.20 20.51 -6.00
C LEU A 379 4.40 20.22 -7.27
N ARG A 380 3.10 20.55 -7.30
CA ARG A 380 2.17 19.96 -8.27
C ARG A 380 2.40 20.35 -9.72
N ILE A 381 2.94 21.52 -10.05
CA ILE A 381 3.26 21.87 -11.43
C ILE A 381 4.40 22.88 -11.38
N MET A 382 5.64 22.46 -11.59
CA MET A 382 6.65 23.42 -12.02
C MET A 382 6.40 23.62 -13.51
N PRO A 383 5.94 24.81 -13.96
CA PRO A 383 5.67 25.03 -15.36
C PRO A 383 6.92 24.72 -16.18
N LEU A 384 6.77 24.08 -17.33
CA LEU A 384 7.90 23.64 -18.16
C LEU A 384 8.82 24.82 -18.54
N TRP A 385 8.26 26.04 -18.62
CA TRP A 385 9.01 27.28 -18.82
C TRP A 385 9.94 27.61 -17.66
N LEU A 386 9.59 27.26 -16.42
CA LEU A 386 10.36 27.49 -15.20
C LEU A 386 11.53 26.49 -15.12
N VAL A 387 11.32 25.25 -15.53
CA VAL A 387 12.40 24.25 -15.73
C VAL A 387 13.37 24.73 -16.80
N ALA A 388 12.86 25.21 -17.94
CA ALA A 388 13.67 25.76 -19.01
C ALA A 388 14.47 26.99 -18.56
N LEU A 389 13.88 27.89 -17.76
CA LEU A 389 14.55 29.07 -17.21
C LEU A 389 15.68 28.69 -16.25
N VAL A 390 15.48 27.69 -15.39
CA VAL A 390 16.53 27.17 -14.50
C VAL A 390 17.66 26.54 -15.30
N LEU A 391 17.35 25.75 -16.34
CA LEU A 391 18.36 25.15 -17.22
C LEU A 391 19.16 26.21 -17.99
N VAL A 392 18.50 27.27 -18.49
CA VAL A 392 19.17 28.40 -19.13
C VAL A 392 20.03 29.17 -18.13
N ALA A 393 19.54 29.42 -16.92
CA ALA A 393 20.32 30.10 -15.87
C ALA A 393 21.58 29.30 -15.50
N VAL A 394 21.47 27.97 -15.38
CA VAL A 394 22.61 27.08 -15.13
C VAL A 394 23.56 27.03 -16.32
N ALA A 395 23.06 27.03 -17.56
CA ALA A 395 23.93 27.08 -18.75
C ALA A 395 24.66 28.42 -18.90
N VAL A 396 24.00 29.53 -18.53
CA VAL A 396 24.57 30.89 -18.60
C VAL A 396 25.57 31.12 -17.46
N HIS A 397 25.31 30.65 -16.23
CA HIS A 397 26.25 30.78 -15.11
C HIS A 397 27.32 29.68 -15.07
N GLY A 398 27.06 28.51 -15.65
CA GLY A 398 28.06 27.44 -15.81
C GLY A 398 29.02 27.67 -16.99
N GLY A 399 28.72 28.65 -17.87
CA GLY A 399 29.56 29.03 -19.00
C GLY A 399 30.76 29.93 -18.65
N GLU A 400 30.84 30.44 -17.42
CA GLU A 400 31.99 31.23 -16.94
C GLU A 400 32.86 30.42 -15.96
N VAL A 401 33.41 29.30 -16.41
CA VAL A 401 34.65 28.77 -15.83
C VAL A 401 35.73 28.91 -16.88
N LYS A 402 36.37 30.08 -16.90
CA LYS A 402 37.68 30.23 -17.54
C LYS A 402 38.68 29.39 -16.73
N PRO A 403 39.41 28.45 -17.36
CA PRO A 403 40.53 27.83 -16.70
C PRO A 403 41.70 28.81 -16.78
N ASP A 404 41.94 29.58 -15.72
CA ASP A 404 43.24 30.24 -15.55
C ASP A 404 44.25 29.18 -15.12
N PHE A 405 44.80 28.49 -16.10
CA PHE A 405 46.13 27.92 -16.00
C PHE A 405 47.12 29.09 -15.95
N THR A 406 47.67 29.37 -14.78
CA THR A 406 48.94 30.09 -14.68
C THR A 406 49.91 29.25 -13.87
N LEU A 407 50.92 28.73 -14.59
CA LEU A 407 52.14 28.17 -14.04
C LEU A 407 52.84 29.21 -13.16
N LEU A 408 53.15 28.83 -11.92
CA LEU A 408 54.44 29.02 -11.26
C LEU A 408 54.55 28.09 -10.05
#